data_AF-A0A142X9M8-F1
#
_entry.id   AF-A0A142X9M8-F1
#
_cell.length_a   1.000
_cell.length_b   1.000
_cell.length_c   1.000
_cell.angle_alpha   90.00
_cell.angle_beta   90.00
_cell.angle_gamma   90.00
#
_symmetry.space_group_name_H-M   'P 1'
#
loop_
_entity.id
_entity.type
_entity.pdbx_description
1 polymer ?
#
loop_
_entity_poly.entity_id
_entity_poly.type
_entity_poly.pdbx_seq_one_letter_code
_entity_poly.pdbx_strand_id
1 'polypeptide(L)'
;MKKVPDPVVQQLLVQAGWEEAFVRAPRPAPAGAVEAFGWLDYKNALLQRQVIRQNWVHPATVGWLAGQHTWHHFALRTAGALELIQIVPQYAGAETEAAAMRALPVLALRAARRAIAEDPDHPDGYYALAHALRDTDLPFSESERSLGMVVAYRQCLSRYPKADRYARGQFSARASQVAFELAQTYLGRRLPWSERGRNAIEFTGFPVDVAPFRDRLGIGQPVFQNVETKAYQRAAFNAPNAPLAPLYNGLPFLLPLDTAREALQTALEYAPIDFPNESDEQKKFAKQIETYKTAVDNLLIRYKERYETTKGLSPKLPALVISAIRNCMPSEALNLLNNKELDPESNKDGYFTALQIALELATGQIENASERLKRLSEPDNAKKLEQLPALESIQALKYQTLIIAGEYKAAGDTLEALSPNIGQLDKLKKPPGPELPLEYVQRVIVAAGLTKNPEKFPPRLLAPPLSMIPGHDQVLHAHIWLNTWDSLRVMIQRGILEHLTSESHFFTRRGVLFLLEGDVPSAKERFKESLRKPPEGWGLPSTHSPLADQYLLLIERAEKKAVKP
;
A
#
# COMPACT_ATOMS: atom_id res chain seq x y z
N MET A 1 14.77 2.68 28.83
CA MET A 1 15.74 2.61 27.71
C MET A 1 16.07 4.03 27.24
N LYS A 2 17.36 4.38 27.07
CA LYS A 2 17.76 5.65 26.45
C LYS A 2 17.35 5.62 24.98
N LYS A 3 16.80 6.73 24.46
CA LYS A 3 16.52 6.96 23.03
C LYS A 3 17.71 6.41 22.22
N VAL A 4 17.49 5.46 21.31
CA VAL A 4 18.53 5.05 20.36
C VAL A 4 18.95 6.35 19.67
N PRO A 5 20.25 6.73 19.72
CA PRO A 5 20.68 7.94 19.05
C PRO A 5 20.26 7.83 17.59
N ASP A 6 19.80 8.94 17.02
CA ASP A 6 19.59 9.03 15.56
C ASP A 6 20.81 8.39 14.89
N PRO A 7 20.63 7.61 13.80
CA PRO A 7 21.75 6.95 13.14
C PRO A 7 22.88 7.97 13.03
N VAL A 8 24.07 7.60 13.51
CA VAL A 8 25.25 8.45 13.45
C VAL A 8 25.66 8.50 11.98
N VAL A 9 24.86 9.19 11.17
CA VAL A 9 25.27 9.78 9.92
C VAL A 9 26.46 10.62 10.33
N GLN A 10 27.62 10.38 9.73
CA GLN A 10 28.78 11.23 9.93
C GLN A 10 28.41 12.63 9.43
N GLN A 11 27.79 13.42 10.32
CA GLN A 11 27.63 14.85 10.16
C GLN A 11 28.99 15.49 10.41
N LEU A 12 29.95 15.17 9.54
CA LEU A 12 30.94 16.17 9.22
C LEU A 12 30.14 17.34 8.65
N LEU A 13 30.34 18.51 9.22
CA LEU A 13 30.67 19.73 8.50
C LEU A 13 30.39 20.92 9.45
N VAL A 14 31.50 21.47 9.96
CA VAL A 14 31.61 22.68 10.75
C VAL A 14 31.29 23.90 9.86
N GLN A 15 30.80 24.98 10.49
CA GLN A 15 30.53 26.28 9.86
C GLN A 15 31.80 26.86 9.23
N ALA A 16 31.77 27.27 7.96
CA ALA A 16 32.82 28.16 7.46
C ALA A 16 32.38 29.08 6.31
N GLY A 17 33.23 30.09 6.08
CA GLY A 17 33.08 31.14 5.09
C GLY A 17 33.24 30.68 3.64
N TRP A 18 33.34 31.68 2.75
CA TRP A 18 33.32 31.53 1.28
C TRP A 18 34.33 30.52 0.71
N GLU A 19 35.45 30.29 1.40
CA GLU A 19 36.48 29.31 1.02
C GLU A 19 35.97 27.87 1.08
N GLU A 20 35.18 27.50 2.10
CA GLU A 20 34.56 26.17 2.14
C GLU A 20 33.39 26.03 1.17
N ALA A 21 32.67 27.11 0.84
CA ALA A 21 31.62 27.07 -0.18
C ALA A 21 32.20 26.79 -1.59
N PHE A 22 33.44 27.23 -1.84
CA PHE A 22 34.16 26.92 -3.08
C PHE A 22 34.77 25.50 -3.07
N VAL A 23 35.22 25.01 -1.90
CA VAL A 23 35.77 23.65 -1.75
C VAL A 23 34.68 22.57 -1.69
N ARG A 24 33.51 22.88 -1.14
CA ARG A 24 32.37 21.97 -1.00
C ARG A 24 31.41 22.17 -2.16
N ALA A 25 31.81 21.70 -3.34
CA ALA A 25 30.93 21.61 -4.50
C ALA A 25 29.60 20.91 -4.11
N PRO A 26 28.46 21.32 -4.70
CA PRO A 26 27.20 20.63 -4.49
C PRO A 26 27.40 19.14 -4.75
N ARG A 27 26.93 18.28 -3.84
CA ARG A 27 27.04 16.84 -4.05
C ARG A 27 26.13 16.52 -5.22
N PRO A 28 26.67 16.05 -6.37
CA PRO A 28 25.81 15.69 -7.49
C PRO A 28 24.90 14.55 -7.03
N ALA A 29 23.62 14.62 -7.43
CA ALA A 29 22.70 13.54 -7.16
C ALA A 29 23.29 12.21 -7.69
N PRO A 30 23.16 11.10 -6.94
CA PRO A 30 23.56 9.79 -7.43
C PRO A 30 22.89 9.50 -8.78
N ALA A 31 23.61 8.84 -9.69
CA ALA A 31 23.14 8.63 -11.07
C ALA A 31 21.78 7.91 -11.10
N GLY A 32 21.56 6.95 -10.19
CA GLY A 32 20.28 6.26 -10.06
C GLY A 32 19.11 7.15 -9.67
N ALA A 33 19.33 8.25 -8.93
CA ALA A 33 18.27 9.19 -8.55
C ALA A 33 17.82 10.01 -9.77
N VAL A 34 18.79 10.48 -10.57
CA VAL A 34 18.52 11.18 -11.84
C VAL A 34 17.82 10.25 -12.83
N GLU A 35 18.27 8.99 -12.93
CA GLU A 35 17.65 7.98 -13.78
C GLU A 35 16.19 7.71 -13.35
N ALA A 36 15.92 7.60 -12.04
CA ALA A 36 14.58 7.40 -11.52
C ALA A 36 13.63 8.53 -11.91
N PHE A 37 14.04 9.80 -11.75
CA PHE A 37 13.25 10.93 -12.21
C PHE A 37 13.09 10.95 -13.73
N GLY A 38 14.13 10.59 -14.49
CA GLY A 38 14.06 10.46 -15.95
C GLY A 38 12.99 9.46 -16.40
N TRP A 39 12.85 8.32 -15.71
CA TRP A 39 11.79 7.35 -15.99
C TRP A 39 10.39 7.89 -15.68
N LEU A 40 10.23 8.63 -14.59
CA LEU A 40 8.96 9.25 -14.21
C LEU A 40 8.57 10.37 -15.18
N ASP A 41 9.52 11.20 -15.59
CA ASP A 41 9.32 12.27 -16.57
C ASP A 41 8.96 11.70 -17.94
N TYR A 42 9.64 10.62 -18.36
CA TYR A 42 9.30 9.91 -19.59
C TYR A 42 7.89 9.33 -19.53
N LYS A 43 7.48 8.75 -18.40
CA LYS A 43 6.11 8.27 -18.19
C LYS A 43 5.09 9.41 -18.28
N ASN A 44 5.36 10.54 -17.64
CA ASN A 44 4.49 11.72 -17.71
C ASN A 44 4.37 12.27 -19.13
N ALA A 45 5.46 12.26 -19.90
CA ALA A 45 5.44 12.64 -21.31
C ALA A 45 4.59 11.67 -22.15
N LEU A 46 4.64 10.36 -21.88
CA LEU A 46 3.76 9.37 -22.53
C LEU A 46 2.28 9.60 -22.17
N LEU A 47 1.97 9.86 -20.90
CA LEU A 47 0.62 10.21 -20.46
C LEU A 47 0.10 11.47 -21.14
N GLN A 48 0.90 12.54 -21.18
CA GLN A 48 0.53 13.77 -21.88
C GLN A 48 0.28 13.51 -23.36
N ARG A 49 1.13 12.72 -24.03
CA ARG A 49 0.90 12.30 -25.43
C ARG A 49 -0.41 11.53 -25.57
N GLN A 50 -0.72 10.61 -24.65
CA GLN A 50 -1.96 9.85 -24.66
C GLN A 50 -3.18 10.76 -24.47
N VAL A 51 -3.13 11.68 -23.50
CA VAL A 51 -4.20 12.66 -23.24
C VAL A 51 -4.41 13.58 -24.44
N ILE A 52 -3.33 14.10 -25.04
CA ILE A 52 -3.41 14.91 -26.27
C ILE A 52 -4.05 14.09 -27.39
N ARG A 53 -3.63 12.84 -27.59
CA ARG A 53 -4.23 11.96 -28.62
C ARG A 53 -5.70 11.66 -28.37
N GLN A 54 -6.07 11.29 -27.15
CA GLN A 54 -7.45 10.95 -26.79
C GLN A 54 -8.38 12.16 -26.85
N ASN A 55 -7.91 13.34 -26.43
CA ASN A 55 -8.73 14.55 -26.36
C ASN A 55 -8.71 15.38 -27.65
N TRP A 56 -7.66 15.29 -28.47
CA TRP A 56 -7.54 16.08 -29.70
C TRP A 56 -7.66 15.23 -30.96
N VAL A 57 -6.88 14.15 -31.06
CA VAL A 57 -6.82 13.34 -32.29
C VAL A 57 -8.09 12.53 -32.46
N HIS A 58 -8.58 11.86 -31.41
CA HIS A 58 -9.75 11.00 -31.53
C HIS A 58 -11.04 11.77 -31.88
N PRO A 59 -11.32 12.94 -31.29
CA PRO A 59 -12.45 13.79 -31.72
C PRO A 59 -12.24 14.39 -33.10
N ALA A 60 -11.02 14.81 -33.46
CA ALA A 60 -10.74 15.34 -34.80
C ALA A 60 -10.83 14.28 -35.92
N THR A 61 -10.60 13.00 -35.61
CA THR A 61 -10.61 11.90 -36.59
C THR A 61 -11.90 11.08 -36.61
N VAL A 62 -12.59 10.97 -35.47
CA VAL A 62 -13.79 10.10 -35.30
C VAL A 62 -15.00 10.86 -34.76
N GLY A 63 -14.80 11.97 -34.06
CA GLY A 63 -15.81 12.57 -33.19
C GLY A 63 -16.19 14.03 -33.49
N TRP A 64 -15.97 14.56 -34.69
CA TRP A 64 -16.61 15.81 -35.08
C TRP A 64 -18.06 15.52 -35.49
N LEU A 65 -18.89 15.33 -34.46
CA LEU A 65 -20.34 15.16 -34.48
C LEU A 65 -21.07 16.46 -34.90
N ALA A 66 -20.69 17.03 -36.03
CA ALA A 66 -21.51 17.97 -36.79
C ALA A 66 -21.74 17.50 -38.25
N GLY A 67 -21.22 16.33 -38.64
CA GLY A 67 -21.28 15.94 -40.04
C GLY A 67 -21.04 14.46 -40.32
N GLN A 68 -21.83 13.55 -39.72
CA GLN A 68 -21.95 12.18 -40.26
C GLN A 68 -22.47 12.16 -41.73
N HIS A 69 -22.81 13.32 -42.30
CA HIS A 69 -23.22 13.51 -43.69
C HIS A 69 -22.28 14.37 -44.54
N THR A 70 -21.06 14.69 -44.07
CA THR A 70 -20.13 15.43 -44.93
C THR A 70 -19.44 14.49 -45.91
N TRP A 71 -19.38 14.91 -47.18
CA TRP A 71 -18.66 14.19 -48.25
C TRP A 71 -17.21 13.86 -47.89
N HIS A 72 -16.57 14.70 -47.06
CA HIS A 72 -15.23 14.47 -46.55
C HIS A 72 -15.13 13.22 -45.68
N HIS A 73 -16.12 12.96 -44.82
CA HIS A 73 -16.11 11.78 -43.95
C HIS A 73 -16.38 10.49 -44.74
N PHE A 74 -17.29 10.56 -45.71
CA PHE A 74 -17.48 9.49 -46.69
C PHE A 74 -16.18 9.24 -47.48
N ALA A 75 -15.58 10.28 -48.08
CA ALA A 75 -14.35 10.15 -48.84
C ALA A 75 -13.20 9.55 -48.02
N LEU A 76 -13.00 10.00 -46.76
CA LEU A 76 -11.98 9.44 -45.88
C LEU A 76 -12.28 7.98 -45.50
N ARG A 77 -13.53 7.63 -45.18
CA ARG A 77 -13.93 6.27 -44.83
C ARG A 77 -13.82 5.31 -46.03
N THR A 78 -14.26 5.74 -47.21
CA THR A 78 -14.18 4.97 -48.45
C THR A 78 -12.72 4.81 -48.88
N ALA A 79 -11.92 5.87 -48.78
CA ALA A 79 -10.50 5.80 -49.09
C ALA A 79 -9.73 4.96 -48.05
N GLY A 80 -10.15 4.93 -46.78
CA GLY A 80 -9.63 3.97 -45.80
C GLY A 80 -10.05 2.52 -46.07
N ALA A 81 -11.31 2.30 -46.47
CA ALA A 81 -11.84 0.97 -46.84
C ALA A 81 -11.23 0.43 -48.15
N LEU A 82 -10.82 1.34 -49.05
CA LEU A 82 -10.09 1.03 -50.28
C LEU A 82 -8.56 1.07 -50.09
N GLU A 83 -8.06 1.22 -48.85
CA GLU A 83 -6.64 1.32 -48.50
C GLU A 83 -5.86 2.45 -49.20
N LEU A 84 -6.55 3.40 -49.84
CA LEU A 84 -5.98 4.57 -50.52
C LEU A 84 -5.39 5.60 -49.55
N ILE A 85 -5.86 5.58 -48.30
CA ILE A 85 -5.25 6.29 -47.18
C ILE A 85 -5.13 5.30 -46.04
N GLN A 86 -3.95 5.20 -45.44
CA GLN A 86 -3.84 4.63 -44.10
C GLN A 86 -4.54 5.59 -43.14
N ILE A 87 -5.83 5.38 -42.89
CA ILE A 87 -6.43 5.80 -41.62
C ILE A 87 -5.58 5.09 -40.59
N VAL A 88 -4.75 5.85 -39.87
CA VAL A 88 -3.76 5.35 -38.92
C VAL A 88 -4.35 4.13 -38.22
N PRO A 89 -3.77 2.93 -38.44
CA PRO A 89 -4.40 1.69 -38.01
C PRO A 89 -4.73 1.80 -36.53
N GLN A 90 -5.81 1.13 -36.08
CA GLN A 90 -6.03 0.86 -34.66
C GLN A 90 -4.67 0.56 -34.01
N TYR A 91 -4.22 1.50 -33.18
CA TYR A 91 -2.80 1.79 -33.00
C TYR A 91 -2.00 0.56 -32.57
N ALA A 92 -1.13 0.05 -33.46
CA ALA A 92 -0.13 -0.98 -33.14
C ALA A 92 0.81 -0.57 -31.98
N GLY A 93 0.82 0.71 -31.60
CA GLY A 93 1.57 1.27 -30.47
C GLY A 93 0.81 1.34 -29.13
N ALA A 94 -0.52 1.26 -29.11
CA ALA A 94 -1.30 1.45 -27.86
C ALA A 94 -1.00 0.37 -26.83
N GLU A 95 -0.84 -0.88 -27.28
CA GLU A 95 -0.44 -1.98 -26.40
C GLU A 95 1.02 -1.85 -25.94
N THR A 96 1.91 -1.30 -26.76
CA THR A 96 3.30 -1.06 -26.37
C THR A 96 3.44 0.11 -25.40
N GLU A 97 2.59 1.13 -25.53
CA GLU A 97 2.51 2.25 -24.59
C GLU A 97 1.93 1.76 -23.26
N ALA A 98 0.83 0.99 -23.27
CA ALA A 98 0.28 0.39 -22.06
C ALA A 98 1.28 -0.54 -21.35
N ALA A 99 2.08 -1.29 -22.12
CA ALA A 99 3.19 -2.09 -21.61
C ALA A 99 4.28 -1.24 -20.94
N ALA A 100 4.72 -0.17 -21.62
CA ALA A 100 5.71 0.75 -21.08
C ALA A 100 5.23 1.42 -19.80
N MET A 101 3.97 1.85 -19.75
CA MET A 101 3.33 2.50 -18.60
C MET A 101 3.40 1.66 -17.31
N ARG A 102 3.43 0.33 -17.42
CA ARG A 102 3.61 -0.59 -16.28
C ARG A 102 5.06 -0.89 -15.93
N ALA A 103 5.95 -0.87 -16.92
CA ALA A 103 7.37 -1.14 -16.71
C ALA A 103 8.11 0.07 -16.11
N LEU A 104 7.78 1.29 -16.55
CA LEU A 104 8.45 2.53 -16.16
C LEU A 104 8.49 2.76 -14.64
N PRO A 105 7.40 2.56 -13.87
CA PRO A 105 7.45 2.71 -12.42
C PRO A 105 8.37 1.70 -11.73
N VAL A 106 8.42 0.46 -12.24
CA VAL A 106 9.33 -0.58 -11.72
C VAL A 106 10.79 -0.19 -11.99
N LEU A 107 11.09 0.35 -13.16
CA LEU A 107 12.42 0.86 -13.50
C LEU A 107 12.81 2.06 -12.62
N ALA A 108 11.89 3.02 -12.43
CA ALA A 108 12.11 4.16 -11.55
C ALA A 108 12.38 3.71 -10.10
N LEU A 109 11.59 2.76 -9.59
CA LEU A 109 11.77 2.20 -8.25
C LEU A 109 13.14 1.53 -8.09
N ARG A 110 13.56 0.71 -9.06
CA ARG A 110 14.87 0.03 -9.05
C ARG A 110 16.03 1.02 -9.17
N ALA A 111 15.89 2.05 -9.99
CA ALA A 111 16.89 3.12 -10.13
C ALA A 111 17.06 3.90 -8.81
N ALA A 112 15.96 4.26 -8.14
CA ALA A 112 16.00 4.92 -6.84
C ALA A 112 16.64 4.03 -5.75
N ARG A 113 16.35 2.72 -5.73
CA ARG A 113 16.99 1.77 -4.81
C ARG A 113 18.49 1.62 -5.09
N ARG A 114 18.90 1.60 -6.36
CA ARG A 114 20.34 1.63 -6.73
C ARG A 114 21.02 2.90 -6.25
N ALA A 115 20.36 4.05 -6.35
CA ALA A 115 20.87 5.32 -5.83
C ALA A 115 21.14 5.26 -4.31
N ILE A 116 20.21 4.67 -3.56
CA ILE A 116 20.36 4.47 -2.10
C ILE A 116 21.49 3.48 -1.79
N ALA A 117 21.66 2.44 -2.61
CA ALA A 117 22.76 1.48 -2.42
C ALA A 117 24.14 2.08 -2.76
N GLU A 118 24.20 2.99 -3.73
CA GLU A 118 25.41 3.72 -4.13
C GLU A 118 25.86 4.72 -3.06
N ASP A 119 24.92 5.54 -2.56
CA ASP A 119 25.17 6.50 -1.49
C ASP A 119 23.98 6.54 -0.49
N PRO A 120 24.02 5.72 0.59
CA PRO A 120 22.95 5.65 1.59
C PRO A 120 22.78 6.93 2.43
N ASP A 121 23.79 7.81 2.43
CA ASP A 121 23.76 9.07 3.18
C ASP A 121 23.20 10.23 2.32
N HIS A 122 23.00 10.01 1.01
CA HIS A 122 22.46 11.04 0.12
C HIS A 122 20.92 11.10 0.17
N PRO A 123 20.31 12.27 0.43
CA PRO A 123 18.85 12.40 0.53
C PRO A 123 18.12 12.17 -0.81
N ASP A 124 18.71 12.58 -1.95
CA ASP A 124 18.04 12.52 -3.26
C ASP A 124 17.63 11.09 -3.69
N GLY A 125 18.36 10.04 -3.27
CA GLY A 125 17.97 8.66 -3.55
C GLY A 125 16.65 8.27 -2.88
N TYR A 126 16.46 8.69 -1.63
CA TYR A 126 15.22 8.49 -0.89
C TYR A 126 14.08 9.38 -1.40
N TYR A 127 14.38 10.61 -1.84
CA TYR A 127 13.40 11.47 -2.48
C TYR A 127 12.87 10.85 -3.79
N ALA A 128 13.77 10.38 -4.65
CA ALA A 128 13.42 9.66 -5.87
C ALA A 128 12.59 8.40 -5.58
N LEU A 129 12.93 7.66 -4.52
CA LEU A 129 12.17 6.48 -4.07
C LEU A 129 10.74 6.84 -3.70
N ALA A 130 10.53 7.93 -2.94
CA ALA A 130 9.20 8.37 -2.55
C ALA A 130 8.33 8.75 -3.76
N HIS A 131 8.92 9.41 -4.76
CA HIS A 131 8.23 9.76 -6.02
C HIS A 131 7.92 8.52 -6.88
N ALA A 132 8.84 7.57 -6.96
CA ALA A 132 8.58 6.30 -7.65
C ALA A 132 7.42 5.53 -6.99
N LEU A 133 7.39 5.49 -5.65
CA LEU A 133 6.33 4.82 -4.88
C LEU A 133 4.97 5.50 -4.96
N ARG A 134 4.89 6.77 -5.37
CA ARG A 134 3.62 7.47 -5.60
C ARG A 134 2.86 6.92 -6.80
N ASP A 135 3.54 6.23 -7.71
CA ASP A 135 2.96 5.74 -8.94
C ASP A 135 1.96 4.60 -8.70
N THR A 136 0.72 4.78 -9.16
CA THR A 136 -0.36 3.82 -8.94
C THR A 136 -0.26 2.56 -9.79
N ASP A 137 0.56 2.57 -10.85
CA ASP A 137 0.77 1.41 -11.72
C ASP A 137 1.81 0.44 -11.16
N LEU A 138 2.46 0.77 -10.03
CA LEU A 138 3.27 -0.20 -9.30
C LEU A 138 2.39 -1.35 -8.76
N PRO A 139 2.88 -2.59 -8.79
CA PRO A 139 2.17 -3.79 -8.30
C PRO A 139 2.17 -3.91 -6.76
N PHE A 140 2.07 -2.76 -6.08
CA PHE A 140 1.91 -2.64 -4.64
C PHE A 140 0.47 -2.23 -4.32
N SER A 141 -0.01 -2.59 -3.13
CA SER A 141 -1.25 -2.01 -2.63
C SER A 141 -1.08 -0.50 -2.38
N GLU A 142 -2.19 0.24 -2.31
CA GLU A 142 -2.15 1.66 -1.97
C GLU A 142 -1.53 1.92 -0.58
N SER A 143 -1.77 1.00 0.36
CA SER A 143 -1.18 1.03 1.70
C SER A 143 0.32 0.79 1.70
N GLU A 144 0.81 -0.20 0.94
CA GLU A 144 2.25 -0.47 0.80
C GLU A 144 2.99 0.72 0.19
N ARG A 145 2.40 1.34 -0.85
CA ARG A 145 2.94 2.55 -1.47
C ARG A 145 2.99 3.70 -0.46
N SER A 146 1.89 3.96 0.24
CA SER A 146 1.82 5.08 1.19
C SER A 146 2.78 4.90 2.36
N LEU A 147 2.89 3.68 2.92
CA LEU A 147 3.89 3.34 3.93
C LEU A 147 5.32 3.53 3.41
N GLY A 148 5.59 3.05 2.20
CA GLY A 148 6.88 3.23 1.56
C GLY A 148 7.24 4.69 1.31
N MET A 149 6.28 5.52 0.89
CA MET A 149 6.45 6.97 0.72
C MET A 149 6.77 7.65 2.04
N VAL A 150 6.01 7.36 3.10
CA VAL A 150 6.25 7.91 4.45
C VAL A 150 7.66 7.57 4.92
N VAL A 151 8.07 6.31 4.80
CA VAL A 151 9.42 5.87 5.16
C VAL A 151 10.47 6.58 4.30
N ALA A 152 10.31 6.61 2.98
CA ALA A 152 11.27 7.23 2.07
C ALA A 152 11.45 8.74 2.35
N TYR A 153 10.37 9.50 2.54
CA TYR A 153 10.48 10.91 2.90
C TYR A 153 11.10 11.12 4.29
N ARG A 154 10.76 10.28 5.28
CA ARG A 154 11.39 10.31 6.62
C ARG A 154 12.89 10.04 6.54
N GLN A 155 13.30 9.01 5.80
CA GLN A 155 14.70 8.72 5.56
C GLN A 155 15.38 9.90 4.88
N CYS A 156 14.79 10.42 3.80
CA CYS A 156 15.28 11.62 3.11
C CYS A 156 15.56 12.78 4.09
N LEU A 157 14.58 13.15 4.93
CA LEU A 157 14.72 14.23 5.92
C LEU A 157 15.80 13.96 6.97
N SER A 158 15.94 12.72 7.42
CA SER A 158 16.96 12.37 8.42
C SER A 158 18.40 12.49 7.89
N ARG A 159 18.60 12.51 6.56
CA ARG A 159 19.90 12.71 5.91
C ARG A 159 20.22 14.18 5.64
N TYR A 160 19.22 15.08 5.71
CA TYR A 160 19.52 16.51 5.63
C TYR A 160 20.26 16.96 6.89
N PRO A 161 21.24 17.87 6.74
CA PRO A 161 21.74 18.65 7.87
C PRO A 161 20.58 19.41 8.51
N LYS A 162 20.65 19.62 9.83
CA LYS A 162 19.72 20.52 10.53
C LYS A 162 19.67 21.89 9.86
N ALA A 163 18.54 22.59 10.00
CA ALA A 163 18.31 23.88 9.35
C ALA A 163 19.42 24.92 9.60
N ASP A 164 20.06 24.92 10.77
CA ASP A 164 21.20 25.81 11.09
C ASP A 164 22.46 25.54 10.25
N ARG A 165 22.58 24.36 9.65
CA ARG A 165 23.74 23.91 8.86
C ARG A 165 23.42 23.61 7.41
N TYR A 166 22.15 23.63 7.05
CA TYR A 166 21.69 23.35 5.70
C TYR A 166 21.97 24.54 4.78
N ALA A 167 22.53 24.25 3.60
CA ALA A 167 22.77 25.24 2.56
C ALA A 167 21.97 24.90 1.31
N ARG A 168 21.35 25.92 0.71
CA ARG A 168 20.59 25.76 -0.53
C ARG A 168 21.49 25.26 -1.66
N GLY A 169 20.96 24.33 -2.46
CA GLY A 169 21.66 23.79 -3.63
C GLY A 169 22.69 22.72 -3.29
N GLN A 170 22.86 22.37 -2.01
CA GLN A 170 23.69 21.24 -1.59
C GLN A 170 23.15 19.90 -2.12
N PHE A 171 21.83 19.80 -2.27
CA PHE A 171 21.10 18.65 -2.79
C PHE A 171 20.08 19.10 -3.85
N SER A 172 19.62 18.18 -4.70
CA SER A 172 18.66 18.51 -5.76
C SER A 172 17.26 18.73 -5.18
N ALA A 173 16.87 17.89 -4.22
CA ALA A 173 15.62 18.04 -3.50
C ALA A 173 15.71 19.13 -2.41
N ARG A 174 14.65 19.91 -2.26
CA ARG A 174 14.55 20.98 -1.24
C ARG A 174 14.01 20.42 0.07
N ALA A 175 14.73 20.60 1.17
CA ALA A 175 14.33 20.05 2.48
C ALA A 175 12.91 20.50 2.91
N SER A 176 12.55 21.76 2.67
CA SER A 176 11.21 22.29 2.96
C SER A 176 10.11 21.61 2.15
N GLN A 177 10.38 21.27 0.88
CA GLN A 177 9.45 20.56 0.02
C GLN A 177 9.28 19.11 0.47
N VAL A 178 10.39 18.41 0.78
CA VAL A 178 10.35 17.03 1.28
C VAL A 178 9.53 16.95 2.58
N ALA A 179 9.75 17.88 3.52
CA ALA A 179 9.02 17.93 4.78
C ALA A 179 7.52 18.22 4.57
N PHE A 180 7.19 19.10 3.63
CA PHE A 180 5.81 19.39 3.29
C PHE A 180 5.11 18.21 2.59
N GLU A 181 5.78 17.53 1.66
CA GLU A 181 5.26 16.33 0.98
C GLU A 181 5.07 15.16 1.96
N LEU A 182 5.95 15.00 2.95
CA LEU A 182 5.75 14.06 4.06
C LEU A 182 4.49 14.38 4.86
N ALA A 183 4.30 15.66 5.24
CA ALA A 183 3.10 16.09 5.95
C ALA A 183 1.83 15.86 5.12
N GLN A 184 1.85 16.18 3.82
CA GLN A 184 0.74 15.91 2.92
C GLN A 184 0.44 14.42 2.80
N THR A 185 1.48 13.58 2.76
CA THR A 185 1.32 12.13 2.73
C THR A 185 0.61 11.67 4.00
N TYR A 186 1.03 12.11 5.19
CA TYR A 186 0.34 11.79 6.45
C TYR A 186 -1.12 12.26 6.50
N LEU A 187 -1.39 13.47 6.02
CA LEU A 187 -2.73 14.07 6.08
C LEU A 187 -3.67 13.50 4.99
N GLY A 188 -3.12 12.99 3.90
CA GLY A 188 -3.89 12.54 2.75
C GLY A 188 -4.71 13.66 2.11
N ARG A 189 -5.94 13.36 1.71
CA ARG A 189 -6.79 14.32 0.99
C ARG A 189 -7.38 15.34 1.96
N ARG A 190 -7.31 16.61 1.55
CA ARG A 190 -7.99 17.73 2.22
C ARG A 190 -9.49 17.63 2.00
N LEU A 191 -10.25 17.67 3.08
CA LEU A 191 -11.71 17.67 3.10
C LEU A 191 -12.20 19.05 3.53
N PRO A 192 -12.70 19.90 2.61
CA PRO A 192 -13.36 21.13 3.01
C PRO A 192 -14.66 20.75 3.74
N TRP A 193 -14.80 21.24 4.98
CA TRP A 193 -15.96 20.99 5.82
C TRP A 193 -16.52 22.32 6.32
N SER A 194 -17.84 22.42 6.43
CA SER A 194 -18.50 23.58 7.04
C SER A 194 -19.16 23.13 8.33
N GLU A 195 -18.59 23.53 9.46
CA GLU A 195 -19.19 23.29 10.78
C GLU A 195 -19.79 24.60 11.29
N ARG A 196 -21.13 24.67 11.38
CA ARG A 196 -21.86 25.85 11.89
C ARG A 196 -21.48 27.15 11.17
N GLY A 197 -21.32 27.10 9.84
CA GLY A 197 -20.97 28.27 9.02
C GLY A 197 -19.50 28.70 9.08
N ARG A 198 -18.63 27.95 9.77
CA ARG A 198 -17.17 28.14 9.71
C ARG A 198 -16.55 27.16 8.74
N ASN A 199 -15.75 27.68 7.81
CA ASN A 199 -14.92 26.88 6.93
C ASN A 199 -13.83 26.20 7.76
N ALA A 200 -13.98 24.89 7.98
CA ALA A 200 -12.99 24.03 8.61
C ALA A 200 -12.31 23.16 7.55
N ILE A 201 -11.10 22.72 7.85
CA ILE A 201 -10.34 21.81 7.00
C ILE A 201 -10.16 20.53 7.80
N GLU A 202 -10.69 19.43 7.27
CA GLU A 202 -10.39 18.09 7.75
C GLU A 202 -9.47 17.36 6.76
N PHE A 203 -9.00 16.19 7.19
CA PHE A 203 -8.04 15.36 6.49
C PHE A 203 -8.50 13.91 6.53
N THR A 204 -8.28 13.16 5.44
CA THR A 204 -8.61 11.72 5.39
C THR A 204 -7.63 10.89 6.19
N GLY A 205 -6.39 11.36 6.35
CA GLY A 205 -5.26 10.49 6.67
C GLY A 205 -4.82 9.71 5.43
N PHE A 206 -3.87 8.81 5.60
CA PHE A 206 -3.35 7.96 4.54
C PHE A 206 -3.77 6.50 4.72
N PRO A 207 -3.92 5.75 3.63
CA PRO A 207 -4.26 4.34 3.72
C PRO A 207 -3.08 3.59 4.33
N VAL A 208 -3.36 2.84 5.39
CA VAL A 208 -2.38 1.99 6.06
C VAL A 208 -2.93 0.57 6.03
N ASP A 209 -2.13 -0.45 5.78
CA ASP A 209 -2.57 -1.83 5.96
C ASP A 209 -1.39 -2.59 6.54
N VAL A 210 -1.32 -2.53 7.86
CA VAL A 210 -0.25 -3.16 8.63
C VAL A 210 -0.90 -4.35 9.33
N ALA A 211 -1.05 -5.44 8.58
CA ALA A 211 -1.67 -6.66 9.08
C ALA A 211 -0.90 -7.18 10.32
N PRO A 212 -1.60 -7.62 11.39
CA PRO A 212 -3.06 -7.73 11.53
C PRO A 212 -3.72 -6.50 12.18
N PHE A 213 -3.00 -5.40 12.39
CA PHE A 213 -3.48 -4.23 13.13
C PHE A 213 -4.35 -3.28 12.30
N ARG A 214 -4.81 -3.71 11.12
CA ARG A 214 -5.74 -3.00 10.22
C ARG A 214 -6.86 -2.28 10.96
N ASP A 215 -7.61 -3.00 11.79
CA ASP A 215 -8.79 -2.45 12.47
C ASP A 215 -8.45 -1.59 13.70
N ARG A 216 -7.17 -1.59 14.13
CA ARG A 216 -6.71 -0.93 15.37
C ARG A 216 -5.91 0.33 15.10
N LEU A 217 -5.11 0.34 14.04
CA LEU A 217 -4.42 1.53 13.54
C LEU A 217 -5.35 2.39 12.68
N GLY A 218 -6.23 1.73 11.92
CA GLY A 218 -7.28 2.39 11.18
C GLY A 218 -8.28 3.09 12.07
N ILE A 219 -8.37 4.42 11.96
CA ILE A 219 -9.57 5.13 12.39
C ILE A 219 -10.59 4.89 11.28
N GLY A 220 -11.23 3.70 11.31
CA GLY A 220 -12.18 3.21 10.31
C GLY A 220 -13.50 4.00 10.29
N GLN A 221 -13.44 5.32 10.15
CA GLN A 221 -14.61 6.12 9.84
C GLN A 221 -14.66 6.29 8.33
N PRO A 222 -15.55 5.56 7.62
CA PRO A 222 -15.73 5.77 6.21
C PRO A 222 -16.04 7.25 5.96
N VAL A 223 -15.29 7.84 5.04
CA VAL A 223 -15.58 9.15 4.50
C VAL A 223 -16.47 8.95 3.29
N PHE A 224 -17.64 9.55 3.32
CA PHE A 224 -18.60 9.55 2.24
C PHE A 224 -18.56 10.89 1.54
N GLN A 225 -18.68 10.89 0.22
CA GLN A 225 -19.00 12.10 -0.52
C GLN A 225 -20.50 12.17 -0.71
N ASN A 226 -21.11 13.28 -0.29
CA ASN A 226 -22.44 13.62 -0.75
C ASN A 226 -22.36 13.93 -2.25
N VAL A 227 -23.11 13.17 -3.06
CA VAL A 227 -23.01 13.23 -4.53
C VAL A 227 -23.41 14.60 -5.09
N GLU A 228 -24.38 15.26 -4.46
CA GLU A 228 -24.95 16.53 -4.93
C GLU A 228 -24.09 17.73 -4.52
N THR A 229 -23.74 17.80 -3.25
CA THR A 229 -23.01 18.95 -2.67
C THR A 229 -21.49 18.80 -2.78
N LYS A 230 -21.01 17.60 -3.11
CA LYS A 230 -19.59 17.20 -3.03
C LYS A 230 -18.98 17.32 -1.63
N ALA A 231 -19.79 17.58 -0.60
CA ALA A 231 -19.36 17.66 0.79
C ALA A 231 -19.00 16.28 1.35
N TYR A 232 -18.05 16.23 2.28
CA TYR A 232 -17.47 14.98 2.79
C TYR A 232 -17.97 14.66 4.20
N GLN A 233 -18.67 13.56 4.42
CA GLN A 233 -19.21 13.18 5.74
C GLN A 233 -18.52 11.94 6.31
N ARG A 234 -18.24 11.92 7.61
CA ARG A 234 -17.80 10.70 8.32
C ARG A 234 -19.01 9.92 8.84
N ALA A 235 -18.97 8.59 8.74
CA ALA A 235 -20.05 7.67 9.13
C ALA A 235 -20.62 7.85 10.56
N ALA A 236 -19.88 8.48 11.47
CA ALA A 236 -20.37 8.77 12.83
C ALA A 236 -21.48 9.82 12.87
N PHE A 237 -21.72 10.55 11.78
CA PHE A 237 -22.83 11.49 11.65
C PHE A 237 -23.95 10.85 10.84
N ASN A 238 -25.01 10.43 11.54
CA ASN A 238 -26.26 9.95 10.94
C ASN A 238 -26.86 11.03 10.04
N ALA A 239 -26.65 10.94 8.72
CA ALA A 239 -27.43 11.65 7.72
C ALA A 239 -28.35 10.63 7.03
N PRO A 240 -29.55 10.36 7.56
CA PRO A 240 -30.36 9.20 7.16
C PRO A 240 -30.81 9.17 5.69
N ASN A 241 -30.68 10.26 4.92
CA ASN A 241 -31.26 10.37 3.57
C ASN A 241 -30.34 10.96 2.47
N ALA A 242 -29.03 11.11 2.69
CA ALA A 242 -28.14 11.63 1.64
C ALA A 242 -27.69 10.51 0.68
N PRO A 243 -27.65 10.74 -0.65
CA PRO A 243 -26.96 9.83 -1.58
C PRO A 243 -25.46 9.94 -1.29
N LEU A 244 -24.97 9.03 -0.45
CA LEU A 244 -23.59 8.95 -0.01
C LEU A 244 -22.84 7.97 -0.91
N ALA A 245 -21.87 8.47 -1.68
CA ALA A 245 -20.89 7.62 -2.36
C ALA A 245 -19.73 7.34 -1.39
N PRO A 246 -19.41 6.08 -1.07
CA PRO A 246 -18.20 5.78 -0.31
C PRO A 246 -16.98 6.23 -1.12
N LEU A 247 -16.12 7.08 -0.54
CA LEU A 247 -14.89 7.48 -1.22
C LEU A 247 -13.82 6.40 -1.18
N TYR A 248 -13.87 5.54 -0.17
CA TYR A 248 -12.81 4.58 0.11
C TYR A 248 -13.38 3.19 0.32
N ASN A 249 -12.92 2.24 -0.50
CA ASN A 249 -13.32 0.83 -0.49
C ASN A 249 -12.68 0.07 0.69
N GLY A 250 -13.10 0.38 1.92
CA GLY A 250 -12.84 -0.45 3.09
C GLY A 250 -11.41 -0.50 3.63
N LEU A 251 -10.44 0.21 3.04
CA LEU A 251 -9.09 0.32 3.60
C LEU A 251 -9.08 1.15 4.90
N PRO A 252 -8.29 0.77 5.92
CA PRO A 252 -8.19 1.55 7.13
C PRO A 252 -7.25 2.74 6.92
N PHE A 253 -7.58 3.88 7.49
CA PHE A 253 -6.80 5.11 7.36
C PHE A 253 -6.19 5.49 8.71
N LEU A 254 -4.92 5.91 8.69
CA LEU A 254 -4.27 6.54 9.83
C LEU A 254 -4.14 8.03 9.58
N LEU A 255 -4.55 8.84 10.57
CA LEU A 255 -4.38 10.28 10.56
C LEU A 255 -3.43 10.68 11.71
N PRO A 256 -2.11 10.74 11.48
CA PRO A 256 -1.14 11.00 12.54
C PRO A 256 -0.89 12.52 12.66
N LEU A 257 -1.82 13.25 13.30
CA LEU A 257 -1.79 14.71 13.33
C LEU A 257 -0.56 15.28 14.03
N ASP A 258 -0.10 14.63 15.11
CA ASP A 258 1.12 15.03 15.84
C ASP A 258 2.36 14.95 14.93
N THR A 259 2.48 13.85 14.20
CA THR A 259 3.57 13.54 13.28
C THR A 259 3.55 14.46 12.06
N ALA A 260 2.35 14.75 11.54
CA ALA A 260 2.17 15.71 10.45
C ALA A 260 2.52 17.14 10.88
N ARG A 261 2.16 17.54 12.10
CA ARG A 261 2.53 18.84 12.66
C ARG A 261 4.04 19.01 12.77
N GLU A 262 4.76 17.99 13.25
CA GLU A 262 6.23 17.99 13.30
C GLU A 262 6.85 18.17 11.91
N ALA A 263 6.32 17.48 10.90
CA ALA A 263 6.78 17.62 9.52
C ALA A 263 6.49 19.02 8.94
N LEU A 264 5.32 19.61 9.23
CA LEU A 264 5.00 20.99 8.83
C LEU A 264 5.89 22.03 9.52
N GLN A 265 6.21 21.82 10.80
CA GLN A 265 7.13 22.66 11.53
C GLN A 265 8.53 22.61 10.91
N THR A 266 9.01 21.39 10.60
CA THR A 266 10.27 21.17 9.89
C THR A 266 10.27 21.87 8.52
N ALA A 267 9.16 21.81 7.77
CA ALA A 267 9.04 22.49 6.49
C ALA A 267 9.17 24.03 6.61
N LEU A 268 8.59 24.63 7.65
CA LEU A 268 8.72 26.07 7.93
C LEU A 268 10.14 26.45 8.34
N GLU A 269 10.87 25.58 9.03
CA GLU A 269 12.26 25.84 9.44
C GLU A 269 13.21 25.87 8.23
N TYR A 270 13.01 24.99 7.24
CA TYR A 270 13.83 24.98 6.02
C TYR A 270 13.40 26.02 4.97
N ALA A 271 12.14 26.47 4.97
CA ALA A 271 11.60 27.33 3.91
C ALA A 271 12.36 28.65 3.69
N PRO A 272 12.82 29.38 4.73
CA PRO A 272 13.65 30.58 4.55
C PRO A 272 14.99 30.31 3.86
N ILE A 273 15.53 29.10 4.03
CA ILE A 273 16.86 28.72 3.49
C ILE A 273 16.73 28.30 2.03
N ASP A 274 15.71 27.47 1.72
CA ASP A 274 15.43 27.03 0.35
C ASP A 274 15.00 28.19 -0.57
N PHE A 275 14.47 29.27 0.01
CA PHE A 275 14.01 30.47 -0.68
C PHE A 275 14.62 31.74 -0.03
N PRO A 276 15.89 32.08 -0.33
CA PRO A 276 16.59 33.17 0.33
C PRO A 276 16.09 34.57 -0.05
N ASN A 277 15.41 34.70 -1.20
CA ASN A 277 14.78 35.95 -1.63
C ASN A 277 13.29 35.85 -1.35
N GLU A 278 12.68 36.92 -0.81
CA GLU A 278 11.23 37.10 -0.64
C GLU A 278 10.47 37.11 -1.99
N SER A 279 10.56 36.02 -2.74
CA SER A 279 9.81 35.85 -3.97
C SER A 279 8.34 35.61 -3.65
N ASP A 280 7.47 35.97 -4.59
CA ASP A 280 6.04 35.64 -4.50
C ASP A 280 5.81 34.13 -4.35
N GLU A 281 6.71 33.31 -4.92
CA GLU A 281 6.68 31.86 -4.77
C GLU A 281 6.95 31.43 -3.33
N GLN A 282 7.95 32.00 -2.67
CA GLN A 282 8.22 31.73 -1.25
C GLN A 282 7.02 32.12 -0.40
N LYS A 283 6.48 33.33 -0.59
CA LYS A 283 5.33 33.83 0.16
C LYS A 283 4.11 32.91 -0.03
N LYS A 284 3.86 32.43 -1.25
CA LYS A 284 2.79 31.46 -1.55
C LYS A 284 3.05 30.11 -0.87
N PHE A 285 4.27 29.59 -0.95
CA PHE A 285 4.62 28.29 -0.38
C PHE A 285 4.58 28.31 1.15
N ALA A 286 5.19 29.31 1.80
CA ALA A 286 5.14 29.50 3.25
C ALA A 286 3.70 29.66 3.74
N LYS A 287 2.90 30.51 3.09
CA LYS A 287 1.47 30.68 3.39
C LYS A 287 0.70 29.37 3.25
N GLN A 288 1.03 28.55 2.27
CA GLN A 288 0.44 27.23 2.11
C GLN A 288 0.79 26.32 3.29
N ILE A 289 2.05 26.24 3.70
CA ILE A 289 2.47 25.44 4.86
C ILE A 289 1.77 25.93 6.13
N GLU A 290 1.75 27.25 6.38
CA GLU A 290 1.07 27.86 7.53
C GLU A 290 -0.44 27.56 7.55
N THR A 291 -1.08 27.56 6.38
CA THR A 291 -2.50 27.20 6.25
C THR A 291 -2.74 25.75 6.69
N TYR A 292 -1.89 24.82 6.24
CA TYR A 292 -1.96 23.42 6.66
C TYR A 292 -1.66 23.27 8.15
N LYS A 293 -0.62 23.94 8.65
CA LYS A 293 -0.23 23.88 10.06
C LYS A 293 -1.34 24.40 10.98
N THR A 294 -1.95 25.52 10.64
CA THR A 294 -3.08 26.09 11.40
C THR A 294 -4.28 25.14 11.42
N ALA A 295 -4.58 24.49 10.29
CA ALA A 295 -5.64 23.48 10.22
C ALA A 295 -5.35 22.28 11.13
N VAL A 296 -4.10 21.77 11.10
CA VAL A 296 -3.66 20.65 11.93
C VAL A 296 -3.65 21.03 13.42
N ASP A 297 -3.15 22.20 13.79
CA ASP A 297 -3.15 22.71 15.17
C ASP A 297 -4.57 22.80 15.73
N ASN A 298 -5.53 23.32 14.95
CA ASN A 298 -6.94 23.40 15.34
C ASN A 298 -7.56 22.02 15.58
N LEU A 299 -7.24 21.03 14.75
CA LEU A 299 -7.71 19.65 14.94
C LEU A 299 -7.06 19.01 16.17
N LEU A 300 -5.75 19.19 16.34
CA LEU A 300 -5.00 18.64 17.47
C LEU A 300 -5.53 19.14 18.81
N ILE A 301 -5.94 20.41 18.92
CA ILE A 301 -6.57 20.92 20.15
C ILE A 301 -7.79 20.06 20.51
N ARG A 302 -8.70 19.83 19.57
CA ARG A 302 -9.93 19.03 19.79
C ARG A 302 -9.63 17.58 20.18
N TYR A 303 -8.69 16.94 19.48
CA TYR A 303 -8.33 15.54 19.76
C TYR A 303 -7.52 15.39 21.06
N LYS A 304 -6.66 16.36 21.37
CA LYS A 304 -5.89 16.39 22.61
C LYS A 304 -6.78 16.59 23.82
N GLU A 305 -7.80 17.46 23.76
CA GLU A 305 -8.78 17.62 24.85
C GLU A 305 -9.49 16.28 25.19
N ARG A 306 -9.88 15.50 24.17
CA ARG A 306 -10.50 14.17 24.36
C ARG A 306 -9.53 13.17 24.97
N TYR A 307 -8.27 13.17 24.50
CA TYR A 307 -7.23 12.32 25.05
C TYR A 307 -6.90 12.68 26.51
N GLU A 308 -6.71 13.96 26.83
CA GLU A 308 -6.41 14.43 28.19
C GLU A 308 -7.56 14.13 29.15
N THR A 309 -8.82 14.24 28.69
CA THR A 309 -9.99 13.79 29.46
C THR A 309 -9.88 12.29 29.80
N THR A 310 -9.54 11.46 28.80
CA THR A 310 -9.37 10.02 29.01
C THR A 310 -8.17 9.72 29.93
N LYS A 311 -7.08 10.47 29.77
CA LYS A 311 -5.85 10.32 30.56
C LYS A 311 -6.05 10.74 32.02
N GLY A 312 -6.87 11.76 32.27
CA GLY A 312 -7.25 12.21 33.62
C GLY A 312 -8.00 11.14 34.42
N LEU A 313 -8.69 10.21 33.75
CA LEU A 313 -9.32 9.03 34.38
C LEU A 313 -8.29 7.97 34.83
N SER A 314 -6.99 8.24 34.64
CA SER A 314 -5.88 7.35 34.99
C SER A 314 -6.02 5.89 34.49
N PRO A 315 -6.38 5.66 33.21
CA PRO A 315 -6.55 4.31 32.72
C PRO A 315 -5.20 3.57 32.63
N LYS A 316 -5.25 2.24 32.65
CA LYS A 316 -4.07 1.38 32.45
C LYS A 316 -3.37 1.70 31.12
N LEU A 317 -2.06 1.44 31.04
CA LEU A 317 -1.23 1.72 29.87
C LEU A 317 -1.83 1.23 28.54
N PRO A 318 -2.34 -0.01 28.41
CA PRO A 318 -3.07 -0.48 27.23
C PRO A 318 -4.15 0.47 26.70
N ALA A 319 -4.99 0.98 27.60
CA ALA A 319 -6.10 1.86 27.25
C ALA A 319 -5.61 3.27 26.90
N LEU A 320 -4.54 3.77 27.54
CA LEU A 320 -3.89 5.02 27.16
C LEU A 320 -3.31 4.97 25.75
N VAL A 321 -2.61 3.89 25.39
CA VAL A 321 -2.03 3.70 24.05
C VAL A 321 -3.11 3.69 22.99
N ILE A 322 -4.18 2.90 23.18
CA ILE A 322 -5.30 2.85 22.25
C ILE A 322 -6.00 4.21 22.16
N SER A 323 -6.14 4.93 23.28
CA SER A 323 -6.73 6.27 23.30
C SER A 323 -5.89 7.28 22.52
N ALA A 324 -4.56 7.24 22.65
CA ALA A 324 -3.67 8.10 21.86
C ALA A 324 -3.81 7.86 20.35
N ILE A 325 -3.84 6.60 19.92
CA ILE A 325 -4.06 6.24 18.50
C ILE A 325 -5.42 6.74 18.00
N ARG A 326 -6.50 6.48 18.75
CA ARG A 326 -7.86 6.92 18.40
C ARG A 326 -8.00 8.44 18.32
N ASN A 327 -7.18 9.17 19.07
CA ASN A 327 -7.12 10.63 19.06
C ASN A 327 -6.00 11.16 18.17
N CYS A 328 -5.62 10.42 17.11
CA CYS A 328 -4.71 10.91 16.06
C CYS A 328 -3.30 11.29 16.57
N MET A 329 -2.84 10.66 17.65
CA MET A 329 -1.53 10.91 18.26
C MET A 329 -0.66 9.64 18.38
N PRO A 330 -0.25 9.03 17.26
CA PRO A 330 0.61 7.85 17.28
C PRO A 330 2.02 8.10 17.83
N SER A 331 2.57 9.32 17.76
CA SER A 331 3.87 9.62 18.39
C SER A 331 3.74 9.57 19.92
N GLU A 332 2.64 10.08 20.48
CA GLU A 332 2.34 9.93 21.90
C GLU A 332 2.14 8.45 22.28
N ALA A 333 1.45 7.66 21.44
CA ALA A 333 1.30 6.23 21.65
C ALA A 333 2.66 5.50 21.69
N LEU A 334 3.57 5.83 20.76
CA LEU A 334 4.94 5.31 20.75
C LEU A 334 5.74 5.76 21.97
N ASN A 335 5.62 7.03 22.39
CA ASN A 335 6.27 7.54 23.59
C ASN A 335 5.82 6.77 24.85
N LEU A 336 4.52 6.47 24.97
CA LEU A 336 3.98 5.66 26.06
C LEU A 336 4.57 4.25 26.07
N LEU A 337 4.67 3.60 24.89
CA LEU A 337 5.22 2.26 24.74
C LEU A 337 6.75 2.19 24.93
N ASN A 338 7.47 3.30 24.69
CA ASN A 338 8.92 3.38 24.85
C ASN A 338 9.35 3.75 26.29
N ASN A 339 8.61 4.65 26.94
CA ASN A 339 9.02 5.22 28.23
C ASN A 339 8.57 4.41 29.44
N LYS A 340 7.46 3.68 29.33
CA LYS A 340 6.93 2.85 30.41
C LYS A 340 7.26 1.40 30.08
N GLU A 341 7.93 0.71 31.01
CA GLU A 341 8.06 -0.74 30.90
C GLU A 341 6.64 -1.31 30.86
N LEU A 342 6.33 -2.00 29.76
CA LEU A 342 5.11 -2.76 29.64
C LEU A 342 5.14 -3.80 30.75
N ASP A 343 4.17 -3.73 31.65
CA ASP A 343 3.94 -4.77 32.64
C ASP A 343 3.91 -6.13 31.91
N PRO A 344 4.73 -7.13 32.31
CA PRO A 344 4.76 -8.44 31.68
C PRO A 344 3.39 -9.08 31.51
N GLU A 345 2.46 -8.84 32.45
CA GLU A 345 1.07 -9.33 32.32
C GLU A 345 0.33 -8.65 31.16
N SER A 346 0.57 -7.37 30.93
CA SER A 346 -0.10 -6.57 29.89
C SER A 346 0.38 -6.91 28.47
N ASN A 347 1.59 -7.49 28.33
CA ASN A 347 2.18 -7.87 27.04
C ASN A 347 2.47 -9.37 26.93
N LYS A 348 1.81 -10.19 27.74
CA LYS A 348 2.01 -11.65 27.77
C LYS A 348 1.81 -12.31 26.40
N ASP A 349 0.93 -11.76 25.57
CA ASP A 349 0.61 -12.29 24.25
C ASP A 349 1.50 -11.71 23.13
N GLY A 350 2.42 -10.79 23.45
CA GLY A 350 3.26 -10.08 22.47
C GLY A 350 2.53 -9.00 21.66
N TYR A 351 1.25 -8.76 21.94
CA TYR A 351 0.40 -7.83 21.20
C TYR A 351 0.95 -6.39 21.17
N PHE A 352 1.41 -5.85 22.30
CA PHE A 352 1.90 -4.47 22.36
C PHE A 352 3.25 -4.31 21.68
N THR A 353 4.08 -5.36 21.70
CA THR A 353 5.32 -5.39 20.90
C THR A 353 4.99 -5.30 19.41
N ALA A 354 4.05 -6.10 18.94
CA ALA A 354 3.63 -6.10 17.55
C ALA A 354 2.94 -4.77 17.15
N LEU A 355 2.10 -4.20 18.03
CA LEU A 355 1.50 -2.87 17.82
C LEU A 355 2.56 -1.75 17.76
N GLN A 356 3.61 -1.84 18.57
CA GLN A 356 4.72 -0.88 18.57
C GLN A 356 5.47 -0.90 17.23
N ILE A 357 5.83 -2.08 16.73
CA ILE A 357 6.43 -2.25 15.39
C ILE A 357 5.50 -1.67 14.32
N ALA A 358 4.20 -1.95 14.42
CA ALA A 358 3.22 -1.46 13.46
C ALA A 358 3.12 0.08 13.45
N LEU A 359 3.17 0.72 14.61
CA LEU A 359 3.21 2.19 14.76
C LEU A 359 4.54 2.78 14.27
N GLU A 360 5.66 2.13 14.55
CA GLU A 360 6.99 2.53 14.04
C GLU A 360 6.96 2.53 12.50
N LEU A 361 6.44 1.48 11.86
CA LEU A 361 6.27 1.44 10.40
C LEU A 361 5.31 2.53 9.90
N ALA A 362 4.14 2.68 10.52
CA ALA A 362 3.14 3.65 10.10
C ALA A 362 3.59 5.12 10.26
N THR A 363 4.49 5.40 11.20
CA THR A 363 5.09 6.73 11.39
C THR A 363 6.39 6.91 10.62
N GLY A 364 6.85 5.91 9.86
CA GLY A 364 8.04 5.99 9.03
C GLY A 364 9.37 5.73 9.74
N GLN A 365 9.34 5.18 10.96
CA GLN A 365 10.50 4.83 11.77
C GLN A 365 10.95 3.38 11.49
N ILE A 366 11.35 3.12 10.23
CA ILE A 366 11.68 1.76 9.78
C ILE A 366 12.90 1.18 10.51
N GLU A 367 13.88 2.00 10.89
CA GLU A 367 15.07 1.54 11.62
C GLU A 367 14.69 0.97 12.99
N ASN A 368 13.79 1.66 13.70
CA ASN A 368 13.31 1.23 15.01
C ASN A 368 12.52 -0.09 14.89
N ALA A 369 11.65 -0.19 13.88
CA ALA A 369 10.90 -1.42 13.60
C ALA A 369 11.84 -2.58 13.27
N SER A 370 12.82 -2.37 12.39
CA SER A 370 13.82 -3.37 11.99
C SER A 370 14.71 -3.80 13.16
N GLU A 371 15.19 -2.87 13.97
CA GLU A 371 15.98 -3.18 15.16
C GLU A 371 15.18 -4.03 16.16
N ARG A 372 13.91 -3.68 16.36
CA ARG A 372 13.02 -4.43 17.25
C ARG A 372 12.75 -5.85 16.73
N LEU A 373 12.48 -6.00 15.43
CA LEU A 373 12.33 -7.31 14.79
C LEU A 373 13.62 -8.14 14.88
N LYS A 374 14.78 -7.51 14.74
CA LYS A 374 16.08 -8.16 14.89
C LYS A 374 16.28 -8.69 16.31
N ARG A 375 16.00 -7.87 17.33
CA ARG A 375 16.07 -8.28 18.75
C ARG A 375 15.13 -9.44 19.07
N LEU A 376 13.92 -9.45 18.49
CA LEU A 376 12.97 -10.56 18.64
C LEU A 376 13.45 -11.85 17.98
N SER A 377 14.31 -11.74 16.97
CA SER A 377 14.89 -12.88 16.23
C SER A 377 16.15 -13.44 16.90
N GLU A 378 16.65 -12.83 17.98
CA GLU A 378 17.80 -13.35 18.74
C GLU A 378 17.47 -14.70 19.41
N PRO A 379 18.41 -15.65 19.55
CA PRO A 379 18.12 -17.03 19.95
C PRO A 379 17.31 -17.16 21.26
N ASP A 380 17.61 -16.33 22.25
CA ASP A 380 16.93 -16.33 23.54
C ASP A 380 15.49 -15.81 23.47
N ASN A 381 15.22 -14.88 22.54
CA ASN A 381 13.91 -14.29 22.31
C ASN A 381 13.09 -15.09 21.29
N ALA A 382 13.73 -15.72 20.32
CA ALA A 382 13.09 -16.52 19.28
C ALA A 382 12.29 -17.68 19.87
N LYS A 383 12.85 -18.40 20.85
CA LYS A 383 12.13 -19.48 21.55
C LYS A 383 10.89 -18.99 22.29
N LYS A 384 10.95 -17.78 22.87
CA LYS A 384 9.78 -17.16 23.52
C LYS A 384 8.77 -16.71 22.47
N LEU A 385 9.24 -16.14 21.37
CA LEU A 385 8.44 -15.65 20.26
C LEU A 385 7.62 -16.77 19.61
N GLU A 386 8.19 -17.96 19.44
CA GLU A 386 7.47 -19.15 18.91
C GLU A 386 6.27 -19.56 19.76
N GLN A 387 6.28 -19.22 21.06
CA GLN A 387 5.19 -19.52 21.99
C GLN A 387 4.16 -18.38 22.06
N LEU A 388 4.44 -17.22 21.46
CA LEU A 388 3.54 -16.07 21.51
C LEU A 388 2.39 -16.22 20.51
N PRO A 389 1.14 -15.96 20.93
CA PRO A 389 0.00 -15.88 20.02
C PRO A 389 0.19 -14.85 18.88
N ALA A 390 0.99 -13.79 19.12
CA ALA A 390 1.29 -12.76 18.12
C ALA A 390 2.35 -13.16 17.08
N LEU A 391 2.85 -14.40 17.04
CA LEU A 391 3.91 -14.82 16.11
C LEU A 391 3.55 -14.53 14.64
N GLU A 392 2.37 -14.95 14.19
CA GLU A 392 1.90 -14.71 12.82
C GLU A 392 1.84 -13.20 12.51
N SER A 393 1.45 -12.39 13.50
CA SER A 393 1.40 -10.94 13.39
C SER A 393 2.79 -10.34 13.20
N ILE A 394 3.77 -10.82 13.98
CA ILE A 394 5.16 -10.35 13.93
C ILE A 394 5.81 -10.77 12.62
N GLN A 395 5.51 -11.97 12.09
CA GLN A 395 5.98 -12.41 10.77
C GLN A 395 5.37 -11.58 9.64
N ALA A 396 4.07 -11.24 9.71
CA ALA A 396 3.44 -10.34 8.75
C ALA A 396 4.07 -8.93 8.78
N LEU A 397 4.37 -8.41 9.98
CA LEU A 397 5.09 -7.15 10.13
C LEU A 397 6.51 -7.22 9.57
N LYS A 398 7.22 -8.32 9.81
CA LYS A 398 8.55 -8.56 9.23
C LYS A 398 8.51 -8.54 7.71
N TYR A 399 7.56 -9.25 7.10
CA TYR A 399 7.33 -9.21 5.66
C TYR A 399 7.12 -7.77 5.15
N GLN A 400 6.25 -7.00 5.81
CA GLN A 400 5.99 -5.61 5.45
C GLN A 400 7.23 -4.73 5.58
N THR A 401 8.01 -4.88 6.65
CA THR A 401 9.28 -4.18 6.85
C THR A 401 10.26 -4.47 5.72
N LEU A 402 10.42 -5.74 5.33
CA LEU A 402 11.33 -6.16 4.26
C LEU A 402 10.92 -5.59 2.89
N ILE A 403 9.61 -5.55 2.58
CA ILE A 403 9.12 -4.90 1.35
C ILE A 403 9.49 -3.41 1.33
N ILE A 404 9.24 -2.70 2.43
CA ILE A 404 9.50 -1.27 2.50
C ILE A 404 11.02 -0.99 2.48
N ALA A 405 11.83 -1.86 3.09
CA ALA A 405 13.29 -1.80 3.02
C ALA A 405 13.82 -2.10 1.60
N GLY A 406 13.04 -2.76 0.74
CA GLY A 406 13.47 -3.21 -0.58
C GLY A 406 14.25 -4.52 -0.56
N GLU A 407 14.19 -5.27 0.56
CA GLU A 407 14.79 -6.59 0.73
C GLU A 407 13.84 -7.67 0.19
N TYR A 408 13.54 -7.60 -1.10
CA TYR A 408 12.50 -8.40 -1.74
C TYR A 408 12.72 -9.92 -1.63
N LYS A 409 13.99 -10.36 -1.60
CA LYS A 409 14.34 -11.78 -1.47
C LYS A 409 13.89 -12.32 -0.12
N ALA A 410 14.36 -11.67 0.94
CA ALA A 410 13.99 -12.00 2.31
C ALA A 410 12.49 -11.82 2.54
N ALA A 411 11.86 -10.82 1.90
CA ALA A 411 10.41 -10.65 1.96
C ALA A 411 9.70 -11.87 1.35
N GLY A 412 10.13 -12.36 0.20
CA GLY A 412 9.53 -13.52 -0.43
C GLY A 412 9.75 -14.82 0.35
N ASP A 413 10.92 -15.00 0.96
CA ASP A 413 11.18 -16.13 1.87
C ASP A 413 10.28 -16.06 3.11
N THR A 414 10.03 -14.86 3.65
CA THR A 414 9.09 -14.63 4.76
C THR A 414 7.64 -14.90 4.33
N LEU A 415 7.27 -14.51 3.10
CA LEU A 415 5.93 -14.76 2.54
C LEU A 415 5.66 -16.26 2.37
N GLU A 416 6.65 -17.02 1.89
CA GLU A 416 6.61 -18.48 1.80
C GLU A 416 6.41 -19.12 3.19
N ALA A 417 7.15 -18.65 4.20
CA ALA A 417 7.01 -19.13 5.58
C ALA A 417 5.62 -18.83 6.19
N LEU A 418 5.01 -17.70 5.84
CA LEU A 418 3.65 -17.33 6.25
C LEU A 418 2.55 -18.18 5.59
N SER A 419 2.87 -18.89 4.51
CA SER A 419 1.89 -19.57 3.66
C SER A 419 2.18 -21.07 3.51
N PRO A 420 2.22 -21.86 4.60
CA PRO A 420 2.63 -23.27 4.57
C PRO A 420 1.67 -24.20 3.79
N ASN A 421 0.44 -23.73 3.52
CA ASN A 421 -0.59 -24.49 2.83
C ASN A 421 -0.63 -24.26 1.31
N ILE A 422 0.26 -23.43 0.76
CA ILE A 422 0.32 -23.21 -0.69
C ILE A 422 0.70 -24.51 -1.42
N GLY A 423 -0.03 -24.82 -2.49
CA GLY A 423 0.18 -25.99 -3.34
C GLY A 423 -0.37 -27.30 -2.76
N GLN A 424 -1.11 -27.26 -1.64
CA GLN A 424 -1.65 -28.48 -1.04
C GLN A 424 -2.81 -29.07 -1.86
N LEU A 425 -3.60 -28.24 -2.54
CA LEU A 425 -4.68 -28.70 -3.42
C LEU A 425 -4.14 -29.47 -4.65
N ASP A 426 -2.97 -29.10 -5.17
CA ASP A 426 -2.35 -29.78 -6.33
C ASP A 426 -1.91 -31.21 -6.01
N LYS A 427 -1.67 -31.51 -4.73
CA LYS A 427 -1.22 -32.83 -4.27
C LYS A 427 -2.37 -33.83 -4.17
N LEU A 428 -3.61 -33.38 -4.31
CA LEU A 428 -4.79 -34.23 -4.23
C LEU A 428 -4.93 -35.09 -5.49
N LYS A 429 -4.95 -36.41 -5.30
CA LYS A 429 -5.22 -37.36 -6.40
C LYS A 429 -6.68 -37.26 -6.84
N LYS A 430 -6.94 -37.52 -8.13
CA LYS A 430 -8.28 -37.62 -8.70
C LYS A 430 -9.19 -38.53 -7.85
N PRO A 431 -10.48 -38.16 -7.63
CA PRO A 431 -11.40 -39.02 -6.91
C PRO A 431 -11.59 -40.36 -7.65
N PRO A 432 -11.82 -41.46 -6.92
CA PRO A 432 -11.89 -42.82 -7.49
C PRO A 432 -13.15 -43.07 -8.36
N GLY A 433 -14.10 -42.14 -8.40
CA GLY A 433 -15.33 -42.25 -9.18
C GLY A 433 -16.05 -40.90 -9.37
N PRO A 434 -17.25 -40.89 -10.01
CA PRO A 434 -18.05 -39.68 -10.19
C PRO A 434 -18.61 -39.13 -8.87
N GLU A 435 -18.76 -39.98 -7.86
CA GLU A 435 -19.15 -39.60 -6.51
C GLU A 435 -17.92 -39.20 -5.69
N LEU A 436 -18.05 -38.17 -4.85
CA LEU A 436 -16.97 -37.68 -3.98
C LEU A 436 -17.00 -38.44 -2.65
N PRO A 437 -16.08 -39.40 -2.40
CA PRO A 437 -16.08 -40.13 -1.14
C PRO A 437 -15.72 -39.21 0.03
N LEU A 438 -16.25 -39.51 1.22
CA LEU A 438 -16.06 -38.70 2.43
C LEU A 438 -14.59 -38.42 2.72
N GLU A 439 -13.72 -39.43 2.59
CA GLU A 439 -12.27 -39.26 2.80
C GLU A 439 -11.65 -38.23 1.85
N TYR A 440 -12.11 -38.19 0.59
CA TYR A 440 -11.62 -37.21 -0.38
C TYR A 440 -12.11 -35.81 -0.01
N VAL A 441 -13.38 -35.67 0.39
CA VAL A 441 -13.95 -34.41 0.87
C VAL A 441 -13.16 -33.88 2.09
N GLN A 442 -12.85 -34.76 3.05
CA GLN A 442 -12.06 -34.40 4.23
C GLN A 442 -10.64 -33.93 3.86
N ARG A 443 -9.95 -34.62 2.93
CA ARG A 443 -8.63 -34.19 2.44
C ARG A 443 -8.68 -32.84 1.75
N VAL A 444 -9.72 -32.58 0.95
CA VAL A 444 -9.94 -31.28 0.28
C VAL A 444 -10.15 -30.16 1.30
N ILE A 445 -10.95 -30.40 2.34
CA ILE A 445 -11.21 -29.42 3.41
C ILE A 445 -9.93 -29.07 4.16
N VAL A 446 -9.07 -30.05 4.47
CA VAL A 446 -7.76 -29.81 5.11
C VAL A 446 -6.83 -29.05 4.17
N ALA A 447 -6.72 -29.50 2.92
CA ALA A 447 -5.84 -28.87 1.94
C ALA A 447 -6.24 -27.43 1.62
N ALA A 448 -7.54 -27.12 1.58
CA ALA A 448 -8.07 -25.77 1.45
C ALA A 448 -7.91 -24.93 2.74
N GLY A 449 -7.44 -25.51 3.84
CA GLY A 449 -7.23 -24.84 5.12
C GLY A 449 -8.52 -24.51 5.89
N LEU A 450 -9.65 -25.12 5.54
CA LEU A 450 -10.95 -24.82 6.13
C LEU A 450 -11.07 -25.32 7.58
N THR A 451 -10.38 -26.41 7.93
CA THR A 451 -10.24 -26.86 9.31
C THR A 451 -9.00 -27.73 9.48
N LYS A 452 -8.39 -27.68 10.66
CA LYS A 452 -7.34 -28.61 11.09
C LYS A 452 -7.89 -29.95 11.61
N ASN A 453 -9.20 -30.00 11.90
CA ASN A 453 -9.90 -31.17 12.44
C ASN A 453 -11.02 -31.61 11.48
N PRO A 454 -10.69 -32.26 10.35
CA PRO A 454 -11.69 -32.63 9.33
C PRO A 454 -12.72 -33.64 9.84
N GLU A 455 -12.36 -34.48 10.81
CA GLU A 455 -13.26 -35.46 11.44
C GLU A 455 -14.37 -34.80 12.27
N LYS A 456 -14.13 -33.58 12.76
CA LYS A 456 -15.10 -32.77 13.50
C LYS A 456 -15.95 -31.89 12.57
N PHE A 457 -15.58 -31.81 11.29
CA PHE A 457 -16.38 -31.14 10.27
C PHE A 457 -17.62 -32.00 10.00
N PRO A 458 -18.84 -31.44 10.10
CA PRO A 458 -19.96 -32.14 10.69
C PRO A 458 -20.35 -33.42 9.92
N PRO A 459 -20.18 -34.62 10.51
CA PRO A 459 -20.52 -35.89 9.88
C PRO A 459 -22.03 -36.05 9.63
N ARG A 460 -22.88 -35.28 10.34
CA ARG A 460 -24.34 -35.28 10.15
C ARG A 460 -24.81 -34.63 8.84
N LEU A 461 -23.94 -33.92 8.11
CA LEU A 461 -24.29 -33.26 6.84
C LEU A 461 -24.01 -34.09 5.60
N LEU A 462 -23.35 -35.23 5.79
CA LEU A 462 -22.87 -36.12 4.73
C LEU A 462 -23.71 -37.40 4.63
N ALA A 463 -24.73 -37.55 5.49
CA ALA A 463 -25.72 -38.61 5.36
C ALA A 463 -26.80 -38.16 4.35
N PRO A 464 -27.20 -39.00 3.38
CA PRO A 464 -28.33 -38.70 2.52
C PRO A 464 -29.58 -38.49 3.40
N PRO A 465 -30.46 -37.52 3.08
CA PRO A 465 -31.68 -37.33 3.84
C PRO A 465 -32.53 -38.59 3.75
N LEU A 466 -32.65 -39.31 4.87
CA LEU A 466 -33.65 -40.35 5.04
C LEU A 466 -35.03 -39.67 5.06
N SER A 467 -35.74 -39.78 3.95
CA SER A 467 -37.20 -39.65 3.77
C SER A 467 -37.91 -38.43 4.39
N MET A 468 -38.54 -37.65 3.50
CA MET A 468 -39.54 -36.64 3.84
C MET A 468 -40.71 -37.25 4.63
N ILE A 469 -41.02 -36.69 5.81
CA ILE A 469 -42.35 -36.79 6.43
C ILE A 469 -42.98 -35.38 6.31
N PRO A 470 -44.16 -35.23 5.70
CA PRO A 470 -44.80 -33.93 5.57
C PRO A 470 -45.57 -33.57 6.85
N GLY A 471 -45.35 -32.37 7.39
CA GLY A 471 -46.19 -31.83 8.46
C GLY A 471 -45.69 -30.55 9.13
N HIS A 472 -46.31 -29.43 8.75
CA HIS A 472 -46.48 -28.14 9.46
C HIS A 472 -45.30 -27.17 9.75
N ASP A 473 -45.36 -26.06 8.98
CA ASP A 473 -45.29 -24.64 9.34
C ASP A 473 -44.19 -24.07 10.27
N GLN A 474 -43.32 -23.28 9.62
CA GLN A 474 -42.93 -21.91 9.97
C GLN A 474 -42.12 -21.65 11.26
N VAL A 475 -40.83 -22.04 11.32
CA VAL A 475 -39.71 -21.25 11.94
C VAL A 475 -38.31 -21.64 11.37
N LEU A 476 -38.11 -21.76 10.05
CA LEU A 476 -36.89 -22.41 9.51
C LEU A 476 -36.22 -21.64 8.37
N HIS A 477 -35.53 -20.53 8.67
CA HIS A 477 -34.65 -19.87 7.68
C HIS A 477 -33.15 -19.92 7.96
N ALA A 478 -32.69 -20.42 9.11
CA ALA A 478 -31.24 -20.64 9.37
C ALA A 478 -30.83 -22.13 9.47
N HIS A 479 -31.78 -23.04 9.75
CA HIS A 479 -31.49 -24.49 9.92
C HIS A 479 -31.69 -25.32 8.64
N ILE A 480 -32.31 -24.79 7.57
CA ILE A 480 -32.45 -25.50 6.27
C ILE A 480 -31.16 -25.38 5.43
N TRP A 481 -30.39 -24.30 5.58
CA TRP A 481 -29.12 -24.09 4.87
C TRP A 481 -27.98 -25.00 5.33
N LEU A 482 -28.15 -25.68 6.45
CA LEU A 482 -27.10 -26.48 7.06
C LEU A 482 -27.41 -27.97 7.04
N ASN A 483 -28.41 -28.49 6.30
CA ASN A 483 -28.77 -29.93 6.39
C ASN A 483 -28.83 -30.68 5.05
N THR A 484 -28.38 -30.06 3.95
CA THR A 484 -28.29 -30.74 2.64
C THR A 484 -26.85 -30.80 2.16
N TRP A 485 -26.53 -31.90 1.46
CA TRP A 485 -25.24 -32.08 0.78
C TRP A 485 -24.93 -30.92 -0.17
N ASP A 486 -25.94 -30.36 -0.84
CA ASP A 486 -25.76 -29.24 -1.76
C ASP A 486 -25.26 -27.96 -1.06
N SER A 487 -25.81 -27.61 0.11
CA SER A 487 -25.35 -26.44 0.85
C SER A 487 -23.93 -26.62 1.40
N LEU A 488 -23.61 -27.82 1.91
CA LEU A 488 -22.26 -28.18 2.32
C LEU A 488 -21.28 -28.10 1.13
N ARG A 489 -21.68 -28.66 -0.02
CA ARG A 489 -20.91 -28.63 -1.26
C ARG A 489 -20.63 -27.20 -1.71
N VAL A 490 -21.63 -26.31 -1.69
CA VAL A 490 -21.46 -24.88 -2.04
C VAL A 490 -20.49 -24.19 -1.07
N MET A 491 -20.60 -24.44 0.23
CA MET A 491 -19.68 -23.88 1.22
C MET A 491 -18.24 -24.34 0.98
N ILE A 492 -18.04 -25.64 0.72
CA ILE A 492 -16.70 -26.19 0.42
C ILE A 492 -16.18 -25.64 -0.91
N GLN A 493 -17.02 -25.58 -1.96
CA GLN A 493 -16.67 -24.99 -3.25
C GLN A 493 -16.21 -23.54 -3.09
N ARG A 494 -16.93 -22.75 -2.29
CA ARG A 494 -16.54 -21.37 -1.97
C ARG A 494 -15.19 -21.33 -1.25
N GLY A 495 -15.01 -22.18 -0.24
CA GLY A 495 -13.73 -22.29 0.48
C GLY A 495 -12.56 -22.68 -0.43
N ILE A 496 -12.76 -23.62 -1.35
CA ILE A 496 -11.78 -24.00 -2.38
C ILE A 496 -11.47 -22.79 -3.27
N LEU A 497 -12.49 -22.09 -3.78
CA LEU A 497 -12.29 -20.91 -4.63
C LEU A 497 -11.55 -19.78 -3.90
N GLU A 498 -11.89 -19.51 -2.64
CA GLU A 498 -11.19 -18.53 -1.81
C GLU A 498 -9.73 -18.94 -1.60
N HIS A 499 -9.46 -20.22 -1.37
CA HIS A 499 -8.09 -20.75 -1.26
C HIS A 499 -7.31 -20.65 -2.58
N LEU A 500 -7.88 -21.07 -3.71
CA LEU A 500 -7.25 -20.96 -5.04
C LEU A 500 -6.97 -19.51 -5.42
N THR A 501 -7.86 -18.59 -5.03
CA THR A 501 -7.67 -17.15 -5.21
C THR A 501 -6.51 -16.64 -4.35
N SER A 502 -6.44 -17.07 -3.09
CA SER A 502 -5.30 -16.77 -2.21
C SER A 502 -3.97 -17.31 -2.76
N GLU A 503 -3.94 -18.55 -3.25
CA GLU A 503 -2.75 -19.14 -3.88
C GLU A 503 -2.34 -18.39 -5.15
N SER A 504 -3.29 -18.05 -6.02
CA SER A 504 -3.04 -17.25 -7.21
C SER A 504 -2.42 -15.89 -6.87
N HIS A 505 -2.96 -15.21 -5.84
CA HIS A 505 -2.40 -13.96 -5.34
C HIS A 505 -1.00 -14.15 -4.73
N PHE A 506 -0.77 -15.22 -3.98
CA PHE A 506 0.54 -15.57 -3.42
C PHE A 506 1.59 -15.70 -4.53
N PHE A 507 1.34 -16.53 -5.56
CA PHE A 507 2.29 -16.73 -6.65
C PHE A 507 2.50 -15.47 -7.49
N THR A 508 1.43 -14.70 -7.73
CA THR A 508 1.54 -13.38 -8.37
C THR A 508 2.45 -12.47 -7.55
N ARG A 509 2.25 -12.41 -6.23
CA ARG A 509 3.02 -11.54 -5.35
C ARG A 509 4.48 -11.98 -5.31
N ARG A 510 4.77 -13.28 -5.22
CA ARG A 510 6.14 -13.80 -5.26
C ARG A 510 6.82 -13.52 -6.60
N GLY A 511 6.10 -13.65 -7.72
CA GLY A 511 6.61 -13.27 -9.04
C GLY A 511 6.95 -11.79 -9.14
N VAL A 512 6.12 -10.91 -8.57
CA VAL A 512 6.41 -9.46 -8.48
C VAL A 512 7.70 -9.22 -7.68
N LEU A 513 7.90 -9.88 -6.54
CA LEU A 513 9.11 -9.71 -5.72
C LEU A 513 10.38 -10.09 -6.52
N PHE A 514 10.37 -11.22 -7.23
CA PHE A 514 11.47 -11.60 -8.13
C PHE A 514 11.70 -10.58 -9.24
N LEU A 515 10.63 -10.04 -9.83
CA LEU A 515 10.74 -9.00 -10.87
C LEU A 515 11.42 -7.73 -10.34
N LEU A 516 11.12 -7.35 -9.09
CA LEU A 516 11.73 -6.19 -8.43
C LEU A 516 13.22 -6.41 -8.11
N GLU A 517 13.61 -7.65 -7.79
CA GLU A 517 15.03 -8.04 -7.66
C GLU A 517 15.75 -8.02 -9.02
N GLY A 518 15.01 -8.24 -10.11
CA GLY A 518 15.55 -8.40 -11.46
C GLY A 518 15.72 -9.86 -11.88
N ASP A 519 15.23 -10.81 -11.11
CA ASP A 519 15.19 -12.23 -11.46
C ASP A 519 13.97 -12.53 -12.35
N VAL A 520 14.09 -12.16 -13.63
CA VAL A 520 13.03 -12.34 -14.62
C VAL A 520 12.66 -13.82 -14.85
N PRO A 521 13.62 -14.77 -14.93
CA PRO A 521 13.30 -16.19 -15.08
C PRO A 521 12.43 -16.72 -13.93
N SER A 522 12.83 -16.50 -12.66
CA SER A 522 12.03 -16.95 -11.53
C SER A 522 10.69 -16.21 -11.42
N ALA A 523 10.64 -14.92 -11.76
CA ALA A 523 9.38 -14.18 -11.85
C ALA A 523 8.40 -14.83 -12.84
N LYS A 524 8.89 -15.19 -14.04
CA LYS A 524 8.11 -15.85 -15.09
C LYS A 524 7.54 -17.19 -14.62
N GLU A 525 8.34 -18.01 -13.94
CA GLU A 525 7.87 -19.28 -13.40
C GLU A 525 6.75 -19.08 -12.38
N ARG A 526 6.94 -18.17 -11.42
CA ARG A 526 5.90 -17.86 -10.42
C ARG A 526 4.64 -17.28 -11.02
N PHE A 527 4.74 -16.44 -12.05
CA PHE A 527 3.54 -15.95 -12.74
C PHE A 527 2.79 -17.09 -13.45
N LYS A 528 3.47 -18.09 -14.02
CA LYS A 528 2.82 -19.27 -14.59
C LYS A 528 2.11 -20.11 -13.50
N GLU A 529 2.72 -20.24 -12.33
CA GLU A 529 2.14 -20.96 -11.18
C GLU A 529 0.90 -20.27 -10.59
N SER A 530 0.68 -18.99 -10.90
CA SER A 530 -0.54 -18.27 -10.49
C SER A 530 -1.82 -18.83 -11.12
N LEU A 531 -1.71 -19.60 -12.21
CA LEU A 531 -2.84 -20.34 -12.77
C LEU A 531 -3.12 -21.57 -11.89
N ARG A 532 -4.16 -21.48 -11.07
CA ARG A 532 -4.57 -22.52 -10.13
C ARG A 532 -5.74 -23.31 -10.67
N LYS A 533 -5.59 -24.63 -10.70
CA LYS A 533 -6.64 -25.56 -11.14
C LYS A 533 -7.35 -26.12 -9.90
N PRO A 534 -8.69 -26.16 -9.88
CA PRO A 534 -9.41 -26.75 -8.77
C PRO A 534 -9.23 -28.27 -8.76
N PRO A 535 -9.38 -28.91 -7.58
CA PRO A 535 -9.41 -30.36 -7.49
C PRO A 535 -10.50 -30.95 -8.39
N GLU A 536 -10.19 -32.06 -9.06
CA GLU A 536 -11.15 -32.74 -9.94
C GLU A 536 -12.41 -33.18 -9.16
N GLY A 537 -13.55 -33.19 -9.86
CA GLY A 537 -14.86 -33.58 -9.32
C GLY A 537 -15.67 -32.44 -8.69
N TRP A 538 -15.07 -31.28 -8.45
CA TRP A 538 -15.77 -30.14 -7.83
C TRP A 538 -16.50 -29.21 -8.81
N GLY A 539 -16.25 -29.33 -10.12
CA GLY A 539 -16.93 -28.54 -11.16
C GLY A 539 -16.68 -27.03 -11.07
N LEU A 540 -15.53 -26.64 -10.52
CA LEU A 540 -15.14 -25.24 -10.35
C LEU A 540 -14.30 -24.76 -11.54
N PRO A 541 -14.32 -23.45 -11.86
CA PRO A 541 -13.41 -22.87 -12.83
C PRO A 541 -11.98 -22.78 -12.27
N SER A 542 -10.98 -22.72 -13.16
CA SER A 542 -9.62 -22.33 -12.80
C SER A 542 -9.55 -20.86 -12.38
N THR A 543 -8.73 -20.58 -11.38
CA THR A 543 -8.46 -19.21 -10.92
C THR A 543 -7.11 -18.76 -11.44
N HIS A 544 -7.03 -17.53 -11.93
CA HIS A 544 -5.79 -16.92 -12.40
C HIS A 544 -5.78 -15.43 -12.07
N SER A 545 -4.59 -14.86 -12.01
CA SER A 545 -4.39 -13.44 -11.73
C SER A 545 -4.23 -12.67 -13.04
N PRO A 546 -5.15 -11.74 -13.38
CA PRO A 546 -5.01 -10.92 -14.58
C PRO A 546 -3.71 -10.12 -14.61
N LEU A 547 -3.17 -9.76 -13.43
CA LEU A 547 -1.90 -9.06 -13.31
C LEU A 547 -0.71 -9.97 -13.70
N ALA A 548 -0.75 -11.24 -13.30
CA ALA A 548 0.29 -12.21 -13.66
C ALA A 548 0.33 -12.43 -15.18
N ASP A 549 -0.83 -12.60 -15.83
CA ASP A 549 -0.92 -12.74 -17.29
C ASP A 549 -0.34 -11.53 -18.02
N GLN A 550 -0.65 -10.33 -17.52
CA GLN A 550 -0.10 -9.09 -18.07
C GLN A 550 1.43 -9.07 -17.99
N TYR A 551 2.02 -9.44 -16.85
CA TYR A 551 3.47 -9.51 -16.72
C TYR A 551 4.11 -10.62 -17.56
N LEU A 552 3.46 -11.79 -17.68
CA LEU A 552 3.92 -12.85 -18.57
C LEU A 552 3.98 -12.38 -20.02
N LEU A 553 2.94 -11.71 -20.51
CA LEU A 553 2.92 -11.14 -21.85
C LEU A 553 4.03 -10.12 -22.06
N LEU A 554 4.35 -9.31 -21.04
CA LEU A 554 5.46 -8.35 -21.11
C LEU A 554 6.82 -9.05 -21.21
N ILE A 555 7.04 -10.08 -20.38
CA ILE A 555 8.27 -10.87 -20.38
C ILE A 555 8.45 -11.57 -21.73
N GLU A 556 7.41 -12.24 -22.23
CA GLU A 556 7.46 -12.94 -23.52
C GLU A 556 7.70 -11.99 -24.70
N ARG A 557 7.15 -10.77 -24.65
CA ARG A 557 7.42 -9.74 -25.66
C ARG A 557 8.86 -9.26 -25.61
N ALA A 558 9.41 -9.05 -24.41
CA ALA A 558 10.80 -8.65 -24.23
C ALA A 558 11.75 -9.73 -24.76
N GLU A 559 11.49 -11.01 -24.45
CA GLU A 559 12.26 -12.15 -24.96
C GLU A 559 12.20 -12.24 -26.50
N LYS A 560 11.01 -12.11 -27.09
CA LYS A 560 10.85 -12.13 -28.56
C LYS A 560 11.58 -10.98 -29.26
N LYS A 561 11.67 -9.81 -28.63
CA LYS A 561 12.43 -8.67 -29.16
C LYS A 561 13.93 -8.87 -29.02
N ALA A 562 14.42 -9.43 -27.92
CA ALA A 562 15.84 -9.70 -27.71
C ALA A 562 16.40 -10.73 -28.71
N VAL A 563 15.56 -11.63 -29.24
CA VAL A 563 15.95 -12.65 -30.22
C VAL A 563 15.97 -12.11 -31.66
N LYS A 564 15.36 -10.95 -31.94
CA LYS A 564 15.43 -10.31 -33.26
C LYS A 564 16.66 -9.39 -33.31
N PRO A 565 17.70 -9.71 -34.10
CA PRO A 565 18.92 -8.90 -34.20
C PRO A 565 18.68 -7.53 -34.82
#